data_AF-A0A7X8FZH5-F1
#
_entry.id   AF-A0A7X8FZH5-F1
#
_cell.length_a   1.000
_cell.length_b   1.000
_cell.length_c   1.000
_cell.angle_alpha   90.00
_cell.angle_beta   90.00
_cell.angle_gamma   90.00
#
_symmetry.space_group_name_H-M   'P 1'
#
loop_
_entity.id
_entity.type
_entity.pdbx_description
1 polymer ?
#
loop_
_entity_poly.entity_id
_entity_poly.type
_entity_poly.pdbx_seq_one_letter_code
_entity_poly.pdbx_strand_id
1 'polypeptide(L)'
;MIQIKKVFLAIIFFFFLVILVGYFHLPEENITYDYNKLIFDVDTNQAFSITKNNLKTSFSGIAYVFLPSHENGLYKEKIYFRDGFRDGYTYIYHTNEKNHLKNKIYFSNGKKNGVYEEYDTSGNLINKSFYKNDKILK
;
A
#
# COMPACT_ATOMS: atom_id res chain seq x y z
N MET A 1 -12.88 67.72 -12.67
CA MET A 1 -13.12 66.48 -13.44
C MET A 1 -12.05 65.38 -13.23
N ILE A 2 -10.76 65.73 -13.03
CA ILE A 2 -9.66 64.76 -12.85
C ILE A 2 -9.68 64.06 -11.46
N GLN A 3 -10.08 64.76 -10.40
CA GLN A 3 -10.10 64.22 -9.04
C GLN A 3 -11.12 63.09 -8.86
N ILE A 4 -12.31 63.23 -9.49
CA ILE A 4 -13.38 62.21 -9.46
C ILE A 4 -12.93 60.92 -10.17
N LYS A 5 -12.18 61.02 -11.29
CA LYS A 5 -11.64 59.85 -12.00
C LYS A 5 -10.62 59.07 -11.15
N LYS A 6 -9.78 59.78 -10.37
CA LYS A 6 -8.81 59.14 -9.47
C LYS A 6 -9.48 58.43 -8.29
N VAL A 7 -10.51 59.04 -7.72
CA VAL A 7 -11.31 58.43 -6.63
C VAL A 7 -12.05 57.18 -7.13
N PHE A 8 -12.64 57.25 -8.33
CA PHE A 8 -13.33 56.12 -8.95
C PHE A 8 -12.38 54.95 -9.25
N LEU A 9 -11.19 55.24 -9.78
CA LEU A 9 -10.16 54.22 -10.06
C LEU A 9 -9.62 53.57 -8.79
N ALA A 10 -9.45 54.34 -7.71
CA ALA A 10 -9.03 53.84 -6.41
C ALA A 10 -10.08 52.90 -5.77
N ILE A 11 -11.37 53.21 -5.93
CA ILE A 11 -12.47 52.35 -5.47
C ILE A 11 -12.49 51.03 -6.23
N ILE A 12 -12.35 51.06 -7.57
CA ILE A 12 -12.27 49.84 -8.38
C ILE A 12 -11.07 48.99 -7.97
N PHE A 13 -9.90 49.60 -7.74
CA PHE A 13 -8.71 48.87 -7.31
C PHE A 13 -8.90 48.23 -5.92
N PHE A 14 -9.56 48.92 -5.00
CA PHE A 14 -9.89 48.38 -3.68
C PHE A 14 -10.84 47.18 -3.77
N PHE A 15 -11.89 47.25 -4.58
CA PHE A 15 -12.78 46.12 -4.82
C PHE A 15 -12.06 44.95 -5.52
N PHE A 16 -11.17 45.23 -6.47
CA PHE A 16 -10.35 44.21 -7.12
C PHE A 16 -9.40 43.52 -6.14
N LEU A 17 -8.80 44.27 -5.20
CA LEU A 17 -7.92 43.74 -4.16
C LEU A 17 -8.67 42.86 -3.16
N VAL A 18 -9.88 43.25 -2.75
CA VAL A 18 -10.73 42.43 -1.85
C VAL A 18 -11.13 41.12 -2.53
N ILE A 19 -11.48 41.15 -3.82
CA ILE A 19 -11.76 39.94 -4.60
C ILE A 19 -10.50 39.06 -4.71
N LEU A 20 -9.33 39.65 -4.96
CA LEU A 20 -8.05 38.93 -5.07
C LEU A 20 -7.68 38.22 -3.75
N VAL A 21 -7.82 38.90 -2.60
CA VAL A 21 -7.55 38.32 -1.28
C VAL A 21 -8.54 37.21 -0.95
N GLY A 22 -9.82 37.36 -1.31
CA GLY A 22 -10.83 36.31 -1.17
C GLY A 22 -10.53 35.07 -2.03
N TYR A 23 -10.03 35.25 -3.25
CA TYR A 23 -9.58 34.13 -4.12
C TYR A 23 -8.36 33.39 -3.56
N PHE A 24 -7.51 34.05 -2.77
CA PHE A 24 -6.37 33.41 -2.11
C PHE A 24 -6.75 32.63 -0.84
N HIS A 25 -7.99 32.78 -0.36
CA HIS A 25 -8.55 32.02 0.75
C HIS A 25 -9.56 30.97 0.24
N LEU A 26 -9.18 30.23 -0.81
CA LEU A 26 -9.85 28.97 -1.11
C LEU A 26 -9.65 28.06 0.09
N PRO A 27 -10.70 27.41 0.62
CA PRO A 27 -10.54 26.48 1.72
C PRO A 27 -9.56 25.42 1.26
N GLU A 28 -8.48 25.21 2.01
CA GLU A 28 -7.75 23.96 1.92
C GLU A 28 -8.78 22.88 2.26
N GLU A 29 -9.36 22.25 1.24
CA GLU A 29 -10.04 20.98 1.43
C GLU A 29 -8.99 20.09 2.07
N ASN A 30 -9.14 19.86 3.38
CA ASN A 30 -8.39 18.84 4.08
C ASN A 30 -8.77 17.52 3.42
N ILE A 31 -8.01 17.13 2.39
CA ILE A 31 -8.09 15.82 1.76
C ILE A 31 -7.65 14.84 2.85
N THR A 32 -8.62 14.41 3.65
CA THR A 32 -8.44 13.37 4.64
C THR A 32 -8.39 12.09 3.85
N TYR A 33 -7.19 11.54 3.66
CA TYR A 33 -7.04 10.24 3.05
C TYR A 33 -7.64 9.20 4.01
N ASP A 34 -8.89 8.80 3.76
CA ASP A 34 -9.64 7.80 4.52
C ASP A 34 -9.10 6.40 4.16
N TYR A 35 -7.96 6.03 4.75
CA TYR A 35 -7.36 4.73 4.52
C TYR A 35 -8.08 3.67 5.37
N ASN A 36 -8.76 2.72 4.71
CA ASN A 36 -9.18 1.49 5.36
C ASN A 36 -7.96 0.82 6.02
N LYS A 37 -8.07 0.45 7.30
CA LYS A 37 -6.99 -0.27 7.98
C LYS A 37 -6.95 -1.70 7.46
N LEU A 38 -5.83 -2.08 6.83
CA LEU A 38 -5.58 -3.48 6.47
C LEU A 38 -5.03 -4.24 7.67
N ILE A 39 -5.63 -5.37 8.00
CA ILE A 39 -5.11 -6.33 8.97
C ILE A 39 -4.74 -7.59 8.21
N PHE A 40 -3.49 -8.01 8.35
CA PHE A 40 -3.01 -9.29 7.86
C PHE A 40 -2.66 -10.20 9.04
N ASP A 41 -3.35 -11.33 9.12
CA ASP A 41 -3.09 -12.40 10.07
C ASP A 41 -2.14 -13.41 9.41
N VAL A 42 -0.91 -13.45 9.93
CA VAL A 42 0.18 -14.26 9.38
C VAL A 42 -0.04 -15.75 9.64
N ASP A 43 -0.73 -16.10 10.73
CA ASP A 43 -0.97 -17.49 11.13
C ASP A 43 -2.06 -18.12 10.26
N THR A 44 -3.12 -17.36 9.97
CA THR A 44 -4.25 -17.85 9.18
C THR A 44 -4.14 -17.56 7.68
N ASN A 45 -3.11 -16.81 7.26
CA ASN A 45 -2.96 -16.28 5.89
C ASN A 45 -4.18 -15.46 5.41
N GLN A 46 -4.86 -14.78 6.34
CA GLN A 46 -6.05 -14.00 6.06
C GLN A 46 -5.80 -12.49 6.12
N ALA A 47 -6.46 -11.74 5.24
CA ALA A 47 -6.42 -10.29 5.22
C ALA A 47 -7.82 -9.67 5.21
N PHE A 48 -7.95 -8.58 5.96
CA PHE A 48 -9.20 -7.86 6.14
C PHE A 48 -8.99 -6.36 6.06
N SER A 49 -9.93 -5.66 5.42
CA SER A 49 -10.07 -4.22 5.57
C SER A 49 -11.03 -3.92 6.72
N ILE A 50 -10.69 -2.94 7.55
CA ILE A 50 -11.60 -2.32 8.51
C ILE A 50 -12.00 -0.97 7.95
N THR A 51 -13.31 -0.78 7.75
CA THR A 51 -13.88 0.50 7.34
C THR A 51 -13.94 1.48 8.52
N LYS A 52 -14.17 2.76 8.24
CA LYS A 52 -14.36 3.81 9.25
C LYS A 52 -15.40 3.47 10.32
N ASN A 53 -16.41 2.69 9.98
CA ASN A 53 -17.47 2.28 10.91
C ASN A 53 -17.13 0.99 11.67
N ASN A 54 -15.84 0.60 11.72
CA ASN A 54 -15.34 -0.65 12.29
C ASN A 54 -15.92 -1.93 11.65
N LEU A 55 -16.46 -1.85 10.43
CA LEU A 55 -16.90 -3.03 9.71
C LEU A 55 -15.68 -3.75 9.12
N LYS A 56 -15.55 -5.04 9.44
CA LYS A 56 -14.50 -5.92 8.93
C LYS A 56 -15.00 -6.59 7.64
N THR A 57 -14.27 -6.44 6.55
CA THR A 57 -14.55 -7.09 5.26
C THR A 57 -13.33 -7.83 4.73
N SER A 58 -13.55 -8.90 3.97
CA SER A 58 -12.47 -9.62 3.29
C SER A 58 -11.69 -8.71 2.34
N PHE A 59 -10.36 -8.81 2.35
CA PHE A 59 -9.52 -8.03 1.47
C PHE A 59 -9.20 -8.78 0.17
N SER A 60 -9.30 -8.08 -0.96
CA SER A 60 -8.86 -8.55 -2.28
C SER A 60 -7.95 -7.48 -2.88
N GLY A 61 -6.75 -7.88 -3.31
CA GLY A 61 -5.75 -6.94 -3.83
C GLY A 61 -4.33 -7.33 -3.47
N ILE A 62 -3.41 -6.36 -3.64
CA ILE A 62 -1.99 -6.54 -3.33
C ILE A 62 -1.69 -5.82 -2.01
N ALA A 63 -0.98 -6.49 -1.10
CA ALA A 63 -0.44 -5.88 0.10
C ALA A 63 1.10 -5.89 0.08
N TYR A 64 1.69 -4.85 0.65
CA TYR A 64 3.12 -4.80 0.96
C TYR A 64 3.27 -4.80 2.47
N VAL A 65 3.99 -5.79 3.02
CA VAL A 65 4.13 -5.98 4.47
C VAL A 65 5.60 -5.97 4.83
N PHE A 66 5.95 -5.30 5.93
CA PHE A 66 7.28 -5.37 6.52
C PHE A 66 7.23 -6.27 7.75
N LEU A 67 8.03 -7.33 7.76
CA LEU A 67 8.06 -8.31 8.83
C LEU A 67 9.42 -8.33 9.53
N PRO A 68 9.49 -8.53 10.86
CA PRO A 68 10.74 -8.80 11.55
C PRO A 68 11.42 -10.07 11.02
N SER A 69 12.72 -10.00 10.80
CA SER A 69 13.58 -11.16 10.52
C SER A 69 14.11 -11.74 11.83
N HIS A 70 14.29 -13.07 11.85
CA HIS A 70 14.94 -13.77 12.97
C HIS A 70 16.39 -13.33 13.23
N GLU A 71 17.05 -12.66 12.29
CA GLU A 71 18.43 -12.17 12.39
C GLU A 71 18.54 -10.66 12.72
N ASN A 72 17.50 -10.06 13.31
CA ASN A 72 17.41 -8.61 13.63
C ASN A 72 17.27 -7.66 12.41
N GLY A 73 16.85 -8.18 11.25
CA GLY A 73 16.53 -7.38 10.05
C GLY A 73 15.02 -7.22 9.80
N LEU A 74 14.64 -6.61 8.67
CA LEU A 74 13.26 -6.65 8.17
C LEU A 74 13.21 -7.46 6.86
N TYR A 75 12.04 -8.01 6.56
CA TYR A 75 11.69 -8.50 5.23
C TYR A 75 10.56 -7.67 4.66
N LYS A 76 10.56 -7.48 3.35
CA LYS A 76 9.43 -6.91 2.62
C LYS A 76 8.72 -8.05 1.89
N GLU A 77 7.43 -8.21 2.13
CA GLU A 77 6.58 -9.15 1.38
C GLU A 77 5.67 -8.38 0.42
N LYS A 78 5.54 -8.86 -0.82
CA LYS A 78 4.46 -8.51 -1.74
C LYS A 78 3.51 -9.71 -1.82
N ILE A 79 2.27 -9.53 -1.36
CA ILE A 79 1.29 -10.60 -1.19
C ILE A 79 0.05 -10.29 -2.02
N TYR A 80 -0.53 -11.30 -2.66
CA TYR A 80 -1.79 -11.18 -3.39
C TYR A 80 -2.88 -11.86 -2.58
N PHE A 81 -4.02 -11.18 -2.45
CA PHE A 81 -5.18 -11.66 -1.73
C PHE A 81 -6.40 -11.71 -2.64
N ARG A 82 -7.22 -12.74 -2.44
CA ARG A 82 -8.56 -12.87 -3.00
C ARG A 82 -9.50 -13.37 -1.91
N ASP A 83 -10.60 -12.66 -1.72
CA ASP A 83 -11.65 -12.96 -0.76
C ASP A 83 -11.13 -13.13 0.67
N GLY A 84 -10.10 -12.36 1.00
CA GLY A 84 -9.46 -12.35 2.30
C GLY A 84 -8.41 -13.43 2.51
N PHE A 85 -8.07 -14.24 1.50
CA PHE A 85 -7.04 -15.28 1.61
C PHE A 85 -5.87 -15.00 0.67
N ARG A 86 -4.65 -15.40 1.06
CA ARG A 86 -3.50 -15.39 0.13
C ARG A 86 -3.85 -16.22 -1.12
N ASP A 87 -3.76 -15.61 -2.28
CA ASP A 87 -4.08 -16.26 -3.55
C ASP A 87 -3.27 -15.64 -4.69
N GLY A 88 -2.41 -16.46 -5.30
CA GLY A 88 -1.38 -16.03 -6.23
C GLY A 88 0.03 -16.09 -5.62
N TYR A 89 0.97 -15.37 -6.23
CA TYR A 89 2.37 -15.41 -5.82
C TYR A 89 2.70 -14.43 -4.70
N THR A 90 3.17 -14.93 -3.56
CA THR A 90 3.86 -14.12 -2.56
C THR A 90 5.34 -14.02 -2.89
N TYR A 91 5.90 -12.81 -2.80
CA TYR A 91 7.32 -12.53 -2.99
C TYR A 91 7.89 -11.97 -1.69
N ILE A 92 8.96 -12.57 -1.19
CA ILE A 92 9.68 -12.14 0.02
C ILE A 92 11.04 -11.61 -0.40
N TYR A 93 11.38 -10.39 0.01
CA TYR A 93 12.64 -9.73 -0.30
C TYR A 93 13.44 -9.45 0.97
N HIS A 94 14.76 -9.56 0.88
CA HIS A 94 15.64 -8.99 1.90
C HIS A 94 15.48 -7.47 1.93
N THR A 95 15.42 -6.81 3.10
CA THR A 95 15.46 -5.33 3.17
C THR A 95 16.89 -4.79 3.26
N ASN A 96 17.85 -5.47 2.63
CA ASN A 96 19.20 -4.94 2.47
C ASN A 96 19.27 -3.99 1.26
N GLU A 97 20.41 -3.33 1.05
CA GLU A 97 20.59 -2.33 -0.01
C GLU A 97 20.21 -2.84 -1.42
N LYS A 98 20.38 -4.14 -1.67
CA LYS A 98 20.12 -4.74 -2.98
C LYS A 98 18.69 -5.25 -3.17
N ASN A 99 17.90 -5.34 -2.10
CA ASN A 99 16.50 -5.82 -2.10
C ASN A 99 16.28 -7.10 -2.95
N HIS A 100 17.22 -8.05 -2.88
CA HIS A 100 17.14 -9.29 -3.65
C HIS A 100 15.95 -10.15 -3.21
N LEU A 101 15.36 -10.85 -4.17
CA LEU A 101 14.29 -11.81 -3.93
C LEU A 101 14.86 -12.96 -3.10
N LYS A 102 14.20 -13.29 -1.99
CA LYS A 102 14.54 -14.41 -1.11
C LYS A 102 13.65 -15.62 -1.42
N ASN A 103 12.34 -15.41 -1.50
CA ASN A 103 11.38 -16.47 -1.76
C ASN A 103 10.28 -16.02 -2.71
N LYS A 104 9.80 -16.97 -3.52
CA LYS A 104 8.60 -16.84 -4.34
C LYS A 104 7.72 -18.07 -4.11
N ILE A 105 6.49 -17.84 -3.65
CA ILE A 105 5.62 -18.91 -3.15
C ILE A 105 4.24 -18.74 -3.78
N TYR A 106 3.72 -19.80 -4.42
CA TYR A 106 2.36 -19.77 -4.92
C TYR A 106 1.35 -20.26 -3.86
N PHE A 107 0.37 -19.41 -3.56
CA PHE A 107 -0.75 -19.70 -2.68
C PHE A 107 -2.05 -19.84 -3.49
N SER A 108 -2.95 -20.70 -3.01
CA SER A 108 -4.34 -20.77 -3.46
C SER A 108 -5.22 -20.98 -2.25
N ASN A 109 -6.22 -20.10 -2.08
CA ASN A 109 -7.13 -20.12 -0.94
C ASN A 109 -6.41 -20.23 0.42
N GLY A 110 -5.36 -19.44 0.62
CA GLY A 110 -4.60 -19.35 1.86
C GLY A 110 -3.54 -20.46 2.07
N LYS A 111 -3.45 -21.43 1.17
CA LYS A 111 -2.53 -22.58 1.28
C LYS A 111 -1.46 -22.57 0.21
N LYS A 112 -0.24 -23.02 0.52
CA LYS A 112 0.80 -23.27 -0.49
C LYS A 112 0.30 -24.35 -1.45
N ASN A 113 0.19 -24.01 -2.74
CA ASN A 113 -0.44 -24.91 -3.71
C ASN A 113 0.13 -24.68 -5.12
N GLY A 114 1.43 -24.90 -5.27
CA GLY A 114 2.14 -24.68 -6.52
C GLY A 114 3.64 -24.60 -6.27
N VAL A 115 4.33 -23.79 -7.07
CA VAL A 115 5.78 -23.64 -7.00
C VAL A 115 6.20 -22.84 -5.76
N TYR A 116 7.23 -23.34 -5.08
CA TYR A 116 8.06 -22.62 -4.13
C TYR A 116 9.47 -22.51 -4.72
N GLU A 117 10.01 -21.30 -4.76
CA GLU A 117 11.37 -20.98 -5.19
C GLU A 117 12.07 -20.18 -4.08
N GLU A 118 13.31 -20.52 -3.81
CA GLU A 118 14.18 -19.84 -2.85
C GLU A 118 15.51 -19.51 -3.49
N TYR A 119 15.99 -18.30 -3.18
CA TYR A 119 17.14 -17.71 -3.82
C TYR A 119 18.16 -17.26 -2.78
N ASP A 120 19.44 -17.34 -3.12
CA ASP A 120 20.52 -16.81 -2.29
C ASP A 120 20.61 -15.28 -2.36
N THR A 121 21.52 -14.70 -1.57
CA THR A 121 21.77 -13.25 -1.55
C THR A 121 22.41 -12.71 -2.83
N SER A 122 22.80 -13.56 -3.77
CA SER A 122 23.26 -13.17 -5.12
C SER A 122 22.15 -13.27 -6.17
N GLY A 123 20.98 -13.80 -5.81
CA GLY A 123 19.82 -13.99 -6.68
C GLY A 123 19.80 -15.35 -7.41
N ASN A 124 20.69 -16.29 -7.06
CA ASN A 124 20.69 -17.62 -7.66
C ASN A 124 19.62 -18.49 -7.02
N LEU A 125 18.91 -19.29 -7.81
CA LEU A 125 17.95 -20.27 -7.31
C LEU A 125 18.68 -21.39 -6.59
N ILE A 126 18.42 -21.56 -5.29
CA ILE A 126 19.06 -22.57 -4.45
C ILE A 126 18.12 -23.70 -4.04
N ASN A 127 16.80 -23.48 -4.11
CA ASN A 127 15.82 -24.51 -3.86
C ASN A 127 14.55 -24.27 -4.68
N LYS A 128 13.99 -25.35 -5.21
CA LYS A 128 12.70 -25.37 -5.89
C LYS A 128 11.92 -26.59 -5.43
N SER A 129 10.69 -26.36 -4.98
CA SER A 129 9.79 -27.40 -4.47
C SER A 129 8.38 -27.16 -5.01
N PHE A 130 7.56 -28.21 -5.03
CA PHE A 130 6.15 -28.09 -5.39
C PHE A 130 5.31 -28.45 -4.18
N TYR A 131 4.24 -27.68 -3.95
CA TYR A 131 3.32 -27.90 -2.84
C TYR A 131 1.92 -28.19 -3.36
N LYS A 132 1.19 -29.04 -2.63
CA LYS A 132 -0.25 -29.21 -2.78
C LYS A 132 -0.91 -29.15 -1.41
N ASN A 133 -1.71 -28.12 -1.18
CA ASN A 133 -2.40 -27.88 0.10
C ASN A 133 -1.44 -27.96 1.30
N ASP A 134 -0.39 -27.13 1.28
CA ASP A 134 0.68 -27.02 2.30
C ASP A 134 1.61 -28.24 2.43
N LYS A 135 1.36 -29.32 1.70
CA LYS A 135 2.24 -30.50 1.67
C LYS A 135 3.22 -30.41 0.52
N ILE A 136 4.50 -30.61 0.81
CA ILE A 136 5.53 -30.74 -0.23
C ILE A 136 5.31 -32.02 -1.02
N LEU A 137 5.32 -31.90 -2.34
CA LEU A 137 5.37 -33.02 -3.28
C LEU A 137 6.84 -33.42 -3.39
N LYS A 138 7.17 -34.61 -2.90
CA LYS A 138 8.49 -35.23 -3.06
C LYS A 138 8.66 -35.80 -4.46
#